data_AF-A0A1W9WCM0-F1
#
_entry.id   AF-A0A1W9WCM0-F1
#
_cell.length_a   1.000
_cell.length_b   1.000
_cell.length_c   1.000
_cell.angle_alpha   90.00
_cell.angle_beta   90.00
_cell.angle_gamma   90.00
#
_symmetry.space_group_name_H-M   'P 1'
#
loop_
_entity.id
_entity.type
_entity.pdbx_description
1 polymer ?
#
loop_
_entity_poly.entity_id
_entity_poly.type
_entity_poly.pdbx_seq_one_letter_code
_entity_poly.pdbx_strand_id
1 'polypeptide(L)'
;MDTKPTRDCANQIKRLRAKMGLTQINLAERLGVSFPTVNRWENAKTRPSQLSWNRLLALADEADSGCRVAEPEPTPCNGAQSGFDFTAQPDIVRSLIEGERLSFGHLANPAFATEIASIDPLPHQRIAVYDHMLKQARLRFLLADDAGAGKTIMTGLYIREMLSRRLLNRVLIVPPAGLVGNWQRELHLLFGLPFNGEPVFESFRELVRQKLGKEALRGAVFVDPTASKPYLFHVARLTVIRKADPEIPELAHEETLECRLVGVKQSESMELSTCPVEHLLLLRGGHGLPPQAQRMAVETHGQLNQAGAYLTERVCRSLAIACRKRIMASLPEREIFVHRRYDFQEAELAHARAKTTRKARTGNKGAAAELAHIKMKQRNLSNRLEQTLNIIRCEPELVVPGEPDPLACRTTPASIF
;
A
#
# COMPACT_ATOMS: atom_id res chain seq x y z
N MET A 1 4.18 -51.99 -8.56
CA MET A 1 4.47 -52.85 -7.39
C MET A 1 3.65 -52.31 -6.22
N ASP A 2 2.72 -53.09 -5.66
CA ASP A 2 1.88 -52.64 -4.54
C ASP A 2 2.67 -52.67 -3.22
N THR A 3 3.35 -51.56 -2.92
CA THR A 3 4.01 -51.36 -1.63
C THR A 3 2.95 -50.96 -0.60
N LYS A 4 2.77 -51.77 0.45
CA LYS A 4 1.85 -51.43 1.55
C LYS A 4 2.43 -50.27 2.39
N PRO A 5 1.59 -49.40 2.98
CA PRO A 5 2.08 -48.36 3.88
C PRO A 5 2.85 -48.98 5.05
N THR A 6 4.13 -48.60 5.19
CA THR A 6 5.00 -49.14 6.24
C THR A 6 4.62 -48.60 7.62
N ARG A 7 5.16 -49.20 8.69
CA ARG A 7 4.95 -48.71 10.08
C ARG A 7 5.41 -47.26 10.28
N ASP A 8 6.29 -46.75 9.42
CA ASP A 8 6.85 -45.39 9.46
C ASP A 8 6.27 -44.46 8.36
N CYS A 9 5.00 -44.67 7.98
CA CYS A 9 4.35 -43.90 6.92
C CYS A 9 4.33 -42.38 7.19
N ALA A 10 4.24 -41.96 8.45
CA ALA A 10 4.19 -40.53 8.81
C ALA A 10 5.48 -39.79 8.44
N ASN A 11 6.65 -40.37 8.74
CA ASN A 11 7.94 -39.76 8.39
C ASN A 11 8.22 -39.87 6.88
N GLN A 12 7.78 -40.95 6.24
CA GLN A 12 7.86 -41.09 4.78
C GLN A 12 7.07 -40.01 4.05
N ILE A 13 5.84 -39.71 4.49
CA ILE A 13 5.02 -38.64 3.90
C ILE A 13 5.71 -37.29 4.08
N LYS A 14 6.26 -36.99 5.27
CA LYS A 14 7.01 -35.75 5.52
C LYS A 14 8.23 -35.62 4.60
N ARG A 15 9.01 -36.70 4.43
CA ARG A 15 10.18 -36.71 3.55
C ARG A 15 9.80 -36.53 2.08
N LEU A 16 8.78 -37.24 1.62
CA LEU A 16 8.30 -37.12 0.23
C LEU A 16 7.72 -35.73 -0.04
N ARG A 17 6.96 -35.18 0.90
CA ARG A 17 6.46 -33.80 0.80
C ARG A 17 7.58 -32.77 0.75
N ALA A 18 8.60 -32.92 1.61
CA ALA A 18 9.76 -32.05 1.63
C ALA A 18 10.56 -32.14 0.31
N LYS A 19 10.75 -33.35 -0.22
CA LYS A 19 11.42 -33.59 -1.51
C LYS A 19 10.67 -32.92 -2.68
N MET A 20 9.35 -32.85 -2.62
CA MET A 20 8.52 -32.18 -3.64
C MET A 20 8.37 -30.66 -3.42
N GLY A 21 8.89 -30.11 -2.31
CA GLY A 21 8.70 -28.70 -1.95
C GLY A 21 7.23 -28.31 -1.69
N LEU A 22 6.36 -29.27 -1.34
CA LEU A 22 4.92 -29.01 -1.19
C LEU A 22 4.54 -28.61 0.24
N THR A 23 3.58 -27.69 0.35
CA THR A 23 2.86 -27.46 1.61
C THR A 23 1.89 -28.62 1.87
N GLN A 24 1.47 -28.83 3.12
CA GLN A 24 0.46 -29.86 3.44
C GLN A 24 -0.86 -29.65 2.69
N ILE A 25 -1.20 -28.39 2.39
CA ILE A 25 -2.39 -28.01 1.62
C ILE A 25 -2.23 -28.44 0.15
N ASN A 26 -1.12 -28.09 -0.48
CA ASN A 26 -0.85 -28.43 -1.89
C ASN A 26 -0.73 -29.95 -2.09
N LEU A 27 -0.17 -30.66 -1.11
CA LEU A 27 -0.13 -32.13 -1.13
C LEU A 27 -1.53 -32.73 -1.05
N ALA A 28 -2.40 -32.18 -0.20
CA ALA A 28 -3.78 -32.64 -0.06
C ALA A 28 -4.56 -32.45 -1.36
N GLU A 29 -4.41 -31.29 -2.00
CA GLU A 29 -5.03 -30.98 -3.29
C GLU A 29 -4.59 -31.96 -4.39
N ARG A 30 -3.27 -32.21 -4.53
CA ARG A 30 -2.74 -33.17 -5.52
C ARG A 30 -3.16 -34.61 -5.27
N LEU A 31 -3.38 -35.00 -4.02
CA LEU A 31 -3.86 -36.33 -3.67
C LEU A 31 -5.39 -36.47 -3.78
N GLY A 32 -6.11 -35.36 -3.97
CA GLY A 32 -7.57 -35.32 -3.96
C GLY A 32 -8.17 -35.59 -2.58
N VAL A 33 -7.49 -35.18 -1.50
CA VAL A 33 -7.94 -35.34 -0.11
C VAL A 33 -7.96 -34.00 0.60
N SER A 34 -8.65 -33.92 1.74
CA SER A 34 -8.70 -32.69 2.53
C SER A 34 -7.40 -32.47 3.34
N PHE A 35 -7.01 -31.21 3.55
CA PHE A 35 -5.86 -30.84 4.40
C PHE A 35 -5.85 -31.54 5.77
N PRO A 36 -6.97 -31.63 6.53
CA PRO A 36 -6.98 -32.32 7.82
C PRO A 36 -6.64 -33.82 7.73
N THR A 37 -6.78 -34.43 6.55
CA THR A 37 -6.44 -35.83 6.31
C THR A 37 -4.92 -36.00 6.22
N VAL A 38 -4.24 -35.15 5.45
CA VAL A 38 -2.76 -35.14 5.36
C VAL A 38 -2.13 -34.78 6.71
N ASN A 39 -2.68 -33.79 7.42
CA ASN A 39 -2.20 -33.39 8.74
C ASN A 39 -2.32 -34.54 9.78
N ARG A 40 -3.37 -35.36 9.70
CA ARG A 40 -3.51 -36.55 10.55
C ARG A 40 -2.52 -37.66 10.19
N TRP A 41 -2.21 -37.84 8.90
CA TRP A 41 -1.20 -38.80 8.47
C TRP A 41 0.22 -38.43 8.92
N GLU A 42 0.62 -37.17 8.75
CA GLU A 42 1.95 -36.68 9.15
C GLU A 42 2.16 -36.69 10.68
N ASN A 43 1.08 -36.59 11.44
CA ASN A 43 1.12 -36.69 12.90
C ASN A 43 0.84 -38.11 13.43
N ALA A 44 0.89 -39.13 12.55
CA ALA A 44 0.66 -40.54 12.89
C ALA A 44 -0.70 -40.85 13.55
N LYS A 45 -1.70 -39.96 13.40
CA LYS A 45 -3.05 -40.13 13.97
C LYS A 45 -3.90 -41.09 13.15
N THR A 46 -3.72 -41.13 11.84
CA THR A 46 -4.38 -42.07 10.92
C THR A 46 -3.39 -42.53 9.86
N ARG A 47 -3.68 -43.65 9.20
CA ARG A 47 -2.87 -44.15 8.07
C ARG A 47 -3.57 -43.88 6.74
N PRO A 48 -2.83 -43.59 5.65
CA PRO A 48 -3.41 -43.45 4.32
C PRO A 48 -4.00 -44.78 3.83
N SER A 49 -5.03 -44.68 2.99
CA SER A 49 -5.55 -45.84 2.27
C SER A 49 -4.50 -46.33 1.24
N GLN A 50 -4.58 -47.59 0.81
CA GLN A 50 -3.68 -48.14 -0.22
C GLN A 50 -3.71 -47.32 -1.52
N LEU A 51 -4.88 -46.82 -1.90
CA LEU A 51 -5.06 -45.98 -3.09
C LEU A 51 -4.36 -44.62 -2.92
N SER A 52 -4.53 -43.98 -1.76
CA SER A 52 -3.85 -42.72 -1.44
C SER A 52 -2.33 -42.88 -1.37
N TRP A 53 -1.87 -44.03 -0.87
CA TRP A 53 -0.45 -44.37 -0.81
C TRP A 53 0.16 -44.57 -2.20
N ASN A 54 -0.51 -45.33 -3.07
CA ASN A 54 -0.07 -45.55 -4.44
C ASN A 54 -0.04 -44.21 -5.23
N ARG A 55 -1.02 -43.32 -5.03
CA ARG A 55 -1.01 -41.96 -5.61
C ARG A 55 0.16 -41.11 -5.12
N LEU A 56 0.46 -41.19 -3.83
CA LEU A 56 1.56 -40.45 -3.22
C LEU A 56 2.92 -40.91 -3.75
N LEU A 57 3.09 -42.22 -4.00
CA LEU A 57 4.27 -42.76 -4.64
C LEU A 57 4.36 -42.40 -6.13
N ALA A 58 3.23 -42.45 -6.86
CA ALA A 58 3.21 -42.01 -8.26
C ALA A 58 3.58 -40.53 -8.41
N LEU A 59 3.07 -39.67 -7.52
CA LEU A 59 3.46 -38.26 -7.46
C LEU A 59 4.95 -38.07 -7.14
N ALA A 60 5.55 -38.99 -6.38
CA ALA A 60 6.99 -38.97 -6.07
C ALA A 60 7.83 -39.40 -7.26
N ASP A 61 7.41 -40.45 -7.97
CA ASP A 61 8.06 -40.90 -9.20
C ASP A 61 7.92 -39.87 -10.33
N GLU A 62 6.79 -39.18 -10.45
CA GLU A 62 6.61 -38.07 -11.40
C GLU A 62 7.56 -36.89 -11.09
N ALA A 63 7.81 -36.61 -9.81
CA ALA A 63 8.77 -35.60 -9.40
C ALA A 63 10.23 -36.01 -9.69
N ASP A 64 10.55 -37.32 -9.67
CA ASP A 64 11.88 -37.85 -10.04
C ASP A 64 12.05 -38.03 -11.56
N SER A 65 10.96 -38.33 -12.30
CA SER A 65 10.97 -38.60 -13.75
C SER A 65 10.86 -37.33 -14.59
N GLY A 66 10.41 -36.23 -13.98
CA GLY A 66 10.45 -34.90 -14.57
C GLY A 66 11.88 -34.43 -14.72
N CYS A 67 12.51 -34.79 -15.84
CA CYS A 67 13.75 -34.20 -16.34
C CYS A 67 13.50 -32.71 -16.67
N ARG A 68 13.34 -31.89 -15.63
CA ARG A 68 13.85 -30.53 -15.68
C ARG A 68 15.33 -30.71 -15.37
N VAL A 69 16.17 -30.38 -16.34
CA VAL A 69 17.52 -29.93 -16.07
C VAL A 69 17.34 -28.67 -15.22
N ALA A 70 17.14 -28.88 -13.92
CA ALA A 70 17.19 -27.84 -12.93
C ALA A 70 18.65 -27.42 -12.89
N GLU A 71 18.90 -26.15 -13.18
CA GLU A 71 20.11 -25.50 -12.71
C GLU A 71 20.33 -25.93 -11.25
N PRO A 72 21.55 -26.34 -10.87
CA PRO A 72 21.80 -26.84 -9.52
C PRO A 72 21.30 -25.81 -8.51
N GLU A 73 20.39 -26.23 -7.62
CA GLU A 73 19.88 -25.35 -6.57
C GLU A 73 21.07 -24.77 -5.79
N PRO A 74 21.11 -23.45 -5.54
CA PRO A 74 22.18 -22.89 -4.72
C PRO A 74 22.04 -23.46 -3.31
N THR A 75 23.06 -24.21 -2.90
CA THR A 75 23.23 -24.71 -1.53
C THR A 75 22.90 -23.59 -0.52
N PRO A 76 22.15 -23.86 0.57
CA PRO A 76 21.97 -22.87 1.61
C PRO A 76 23.34 -22.54 2.20
N CYS A 77 23.81 -21.30 2.02
CA CYS A 77 25.04 -20.81 2.65
C CYS A 77 24.84 -20.72 4.17
N ASN A 78 24.92 -21.86 4.86
CA ASN A 78 25.20 -21.89 6.28
C ASN A 78 26.59 -21.28 6.46
N GLY A 79 26.68 -20.21 7.24
CA GLY A 79 27.90 -19.47 7.55
C GLY A 79 28.91 -20.26 8.39
N ALA A 80 29.35 -21.41 7.89
CA ALA A 80 30.61 -22.01 8.29
C ALA A 80 31.72 -21.24 7.56
N GLN A 81 32.67 -20.68 8.30
CA GLN A 81 33.89 -20.15 7.70
C GLN A 81 34.65 -21.32 7.07
N SER A 82 34.42 -21.54 5.78
CA SER A 82 35.19 -22.50 4.98
C SER A 82 36.56 -21.89 4.71
N GLY A 83 37.62 -22.58 5.16
CA GLY A 83 38.98 -22.26 4.72
C GLY A 83 39.13 -22.43 3.21
N PHE A 84 40.09 -21.73 2.61
CA PHE A 84 40.39 -21.84 1.19
C PHE A 84 40.96 -23.23 0.87
N ASP A 85 40.20 -24.08 0.18
CA ASP A 85 40.61 -25.44 -0.23
C ASP A 85 40.90 -25.56 -1.74
N PHE A 86 40.56 -24.54 -2.54
CA PHE A 86 40.82 -24.44 -3.99
C PHE A 86 40.26 -25.61 -4.82
N THR A 87 39.30 -26.38 -4.31
CA THR A 87 38.73 -27.53 -5.03
C THR A 87 37.54 -27.20 -5.92
N ALA A 88 37.09 -25.94 -5.95
CA ALA A 88 35.96 -25.51 -6.76
C ALA A 88 36.24 -25.62 -8.28
N GLN A 89 35.22 -26.02 -9.05
CA GLN A 89 35.34 -26.05 -10.52
C GLN A 89 35.52 -24.64 -11.09
N PRO A 90 36.46 -24.41 -12.03
CA PRO A 90 36.74 -23.07 -12.57
C PRO A 90 35.53 -22.38 -13.21
N ASP A 91 34.65 -23.13 -13.88
CA ASP A 91 33.48 -22.57 -14.55
C ASP A 91 32.45 -22.03 -13.56
N ILE A 92 32.30 -22.66 -12.40
CA ILE A 92 31.41 -22.18 -11.32
C ILE A 92 31.92 -20.83 -10.81
N VAL A 93 33.23 -20.73 -10.55
CA VAL A 93 33.87 -19.50 -10.08
C VAL A 93 33.74 -18.39 -11.15
N ARG A 94 33.93 -18.72 -12.43
CA ARG A 94 33.78 -17.77 -13.54
C ARG A 94 32.34 -17.26 -13.64
N SER A 95 31.35 -18.14 -13.56
CA SER A 95 29.93 -17.76 -13.60
C SER A 95 29.54 -16.86 -12.43
N LEU A 96 30.04 -17.13 -11.23
CA LEU A 96 29.81 -16.27 -10.05
C LEU A 96 30.41 -14.88 -10.26
N ILE A 97 31.68 -14.80 -10.70
CA ILE A 97 32.36 -13.53 -10.95
C ILE A 97 31.64 -12.75 -12.05
N GLU A 98 31.20 -13.42 -13.12
CA GLU A 98 30.47 -12.78 -14.19
C GLU A 98 29.09 -12.28 -13.73
N GLY A 99 28.38 -13.05 -12.92
CA GLY A 99 27.14 -12.61 -12.28
C GLY A 99 27.33 -11.38 -11.39
N GLU A 100 28.38 -11.37 -10.55
CA GLU A 100 28.75 -10.19 -9.77
C GLU A 100 29.09 -9.01 -10.69
N ARG A 101 29.92 -9.20 -11.71
CA ARG A 101 30.30 -8.15 -12.68
C ARG A 101 29.09 -7.52 -13.35
N LEU A 102 28.13 -8.33 -13.80
CA LEU A 102 26.89 -7.86 -14.42
C LEU A 102 26.02 -7.06 -13.43
N SER A 103 26.05 -7.41 -12.15
CA SER A 103 25.36 -6.64 -11.11
C SER A 103 25.96 -5.25 -10.86
N PHE A 104 27.22 -5.02 -11.26
CA PHE A 104 27.90 -3.71 -11.22
C PHE A 104 27.78 -2.91 -12.52
N GLY A 105 26.72 -3.10 -13.31
CA GLY A 105 26.48 -2.37 -14.57
C GLY A 105 26.59 -0.85 -14.46
N HIS A 106 26.30 -0.28 -13.29
CA HIS A 106 26.44 1.15 -12.99
C HIS A 106 27.89 1.69 -13.08
N LEU A 107 28.91 0.83 -13.03
CA LEU A 107 30.30 1.24 -13.22
C LEU A 107 30.60 1.59 -14.69
N ALA A 108 29.92 0.93 -15.63
CA ALA A 108 30.05 1.20 -17.06
C ALA A 108 29.08 2.29 -17.53
N ASN A 109 27.93 2.43 -16.86
CA ASN A 109 26.93 3.44 -17.17
C ASN A 109 26.62 4.33 -15.96
N PRO A 110 27.03 5.62 -15.97
CA PRO A 110 26.73 6.57 -14.90
C PRO A 110 25.25 6.80 -14.64
N ALA A 111 24.37 6.52 -15.62
CA ALA A 111 22.92 6.73 -15.58
C ALA A 111 22.10 5.44 -15.68
N PHE A 112 22.60 4.37 -15.07
CA PHE A 112 22.06 3.01 -15.17
C PHE A 112 20.58 2.88 -14.79
N ALA A 113 20.11 3.58 -13.77
CA ALA A 113 18.71 3.55 -13.33
C ALA A 113 17.74 4.07 -14.39
N THR A 114 18.17 4.99 -15.26
CA THR A 114 17.33 5.51 -16.35
C THR A 114 17.05 4.42 -17.39
N GLU A 115 18.01 3.53 -17.65
CA GLU A 115 17.86 2.46 -18.66
C GLU A 115 17.00 1.30 -18.18
N ILE A 116 17.07 0.98 -16.88
CA ILE A 116 16.29 -0.11 -16.28
C ILE A 116 14.92 0.35 -15.76
N ALA A 117 14.63 1.65 -15.79
CA ALA A 117 13.35 2.22 -15.41
C ALA A 117 12.51 2.53 -16.66
N SER A 118 11.20 2.38 -16.55
CA SER A 118 10.23 2.65 -17.60
C SER A 118 9.86 4.14 -17.65
N ILE A 119 10.86 5.03 -17.70
CA ILE A 119 10.68 6.49 -17.70
C ILE A 119 11.56 7.18 -18.73
N ASP A 120 11.13 8.37 -19.16
CA ASP A 120 11.96 9.33 -19.89
C ASP A 120 12.08 10.62 -19.04
N PRO A 121 13.09 10.72 -18.17
CA PRO A 121 13.20 11.81 -17.22
C PRO A 121 13.53 13.13 -17.93
N LEU A 122 12.87 14.21 -17.51
CA LEU A 122 13.12 15.54 -18.04
C LEU A 122 14.56 16.01 -17.73
N PRO A 123 15.16 16.91 -18.53
CA PRO A 123 16.54 17.33 -18.33
C PRO A 123 16.85 17.81 -16.91
N HIS A 124 15.96 18.60 -16.30
CA HIS A 124 16.13 19.08 -14.93
C HIS A 124 16.10 17.96 -13.89
N GLN A 125 15.27 16.93 -14.10
CA GLN A 125 15.17 15.77 -13.21
C GLN A 125 16.44 14.94 -13.24
N ARG A 126 17.01 14.75 -14.45
CA ARG A 126 18.26 14.02 -14.63
C ARG A 126 19.43 14.76 -13.97
N ILE A 127 19.54 16.07 -14.20
CA ILE A 127 20.59 16.92 -13.61
C ILE A 127 20.47 16.90 -12.08
N ALA A 128 19.27 17.06 -11.53
CA ALA A 128 19.05 17.01 -10.09
C ALA A 128 19.56 15.69 -9.47
N VAL A 129 19.20 14.55 -10.05
CA VAL A 129 19.57 13.23 -9.50
C VAL A 129 21.06 12.93 -9.71
N TYR A 130 21.55 12.97 -10.94
CA TYR A 130 22.89 12.48 -11.27
C TYR A 130 24.01 13.48 -11.01
N ASP A 131 23.76 14.78 -11.21
CA ASP A 131 24.79 15.80 -11.05
C ASP A 131 24.86 16.38 -9.65
N HIS A 132 23.75 16.38 -8.91
CA HIS A 132 23.68 16.94 -7.56
C HIS A 132 23.49 15.89 -6.47
N MET A 133 22.43 15.07 -6.55
CA MET A 133 22.09 14.15 -5.44
C MET A 133 23.10 13.01 -5.27
N LEU A 134 23.49 12.32 -6.34
CA LEU A 134 24.40 11.16 -6.23
C LEU A 134 25.83 11.52 -5.80
N LYS A 135 26.28 12.75 -6.03
CA LYS A 135 27.65 13.17 -5.70
C LYS A 135 27.86 13.44 -4.21
N GLN A 136 26.78 13.51 -3.41
CA GLN A 136 26.91 13.80 -1.99
C GLN A 136 27.11 12.53 -1.16
N ALA A 137 28.07 12.58 -0.22
CA ALA A 137 28.38 11.47 0.67
C ALA A 137 27.36 11.28 1.82
N ARG A 138 26.53 12.29 2.14
CA ARG A 138 25.53 12.24 3.21
C ARG A 138 24.14 12.60 2.67
N LEU A 139 23.17 11.74 2.95
CA LEU A 139 21.82 11.78 2.39
C LEU A 139 20.89 12.78 3.10
N ARG A 140 21.06 14.08 2.84
CA ARG A 140 20.17 15.12 3.38
C ARG A 140 19.84 16.15 2.30
N PHE A 141 18.70 15.93 1.63
CA PHE A 141 18.22 16.80 0.56
C PHE A 141 16.83 17.33 0.88
N LEU A 142 16.57 18.55 0.42
CA LEU A 142 15.23 19.12 0.34
C LEU A 142 14.91 19.35 -1.14
N LEU A 143 13.96 18.58 -1.68
CA LEU A 143 13.43 18.79 -3.03
C LEU A 143 12.23 19.74 -2.93
N ALA A 144 12.47 21.03 -3.15
CA ALA A 144 11.46 22.09 -3.02
C ALA A 144 11.05 22.68 -4.38
N ASP A 145 11.13 21.90 -5.46
CA ASP A 145 10.65 22.32 -6.78
C ASP A 145 9.12 22.54 -6.79
N ASP A 146 8.61 23.21 -7.81
CA ASP A 146 7.18 23.45 -7.99
C ASP A 146 6.33 22.16 -7.98
N ALA A 147 5.05 22.31 -7.65
CA ALA A 147 4.08 21.22 -7.78
C ALA A 147 4.04 20.74 -9.25
N GLY A 148 4.17 19.43 -9.47
CA GLY A 148 4.23 18.85 -10.82
C GLY A 148 5.63 18.74 -11.45
N ALA A 149 6.69 19.25 -10.81
CA ALA A 149 8.06 19.12 -11.31
C ALA A 149 8.60 17.67 -11.41
N GLY A 150 7.85 16.70 -10.88
CA GLY A 150 8.20 15.28 -10.89
C GLY A 150 9.10 14.85 -9.72
N LYS A 151 8.86 15.39 -8.51
CA LYS A 151 9.60 15.02 -7.29
C LYS A 151 9.57 13.53 -6.99
N THR A 152 8.43 12.87 -7.22
CA THR A 152 8.30 11.41 -7.07
C THR A 152 9.18 10.66 -8.08
N ILE A 153 9.22 11.14 -9.34
CA ILE A 153 10.10 10.58 -10.39
C ILE A 153 11.57 10.75 -10.02
N MET A 154 11.98 11.94 -9.59
CA MET A 154 13.36 12.19 -9.12
C MET A 154 13.74 11.29 -7.94
N THR A 155 12.83 11.14 -6.98
CA THR A 155 13.05 10.28 -5.80
C THR A 155 13.13 8.81 -6.19
N GLY A 156 12.23 8.32 -7.04
CA GLY A 156 12.23 6.95 -7.54
C GLY A 156 13.49 6.62 -8.33
N LEU A 157 13.94 7.53 -9.19
CA LEU A 157 15.17 7.41 -9.98
C LEU A 157 16.39 7.33 -9.06
N TYR A 158 16.44 8.21 -8.07
CA TYR A 158 17.50 8.21 -7.05
C TYR A 158 17.54 6.89 -6.26
N ILE A 159 16.39 6.41 -5.77
CA ILE A 159 16.31 5.15 -5.02
C ILE A 159 16.76 3.97 -5.89
N ARG A 160 16.27 3.88 -7.13
CA ARG A 160 16.62 2.81 -8.06
C ARG A 160 18.12 2.78 -8.36
N GLU A 161 18.72 3.94 -8.55
CA GLU A 161 20.16 4.08 -8.78
C GLU A 161 20.96 3.64 -7.56
N MET A 162 20.60 4.12 -6.37
CA MET A 162 21.31 3.78 -5.12
C MET A 162 21.20 2.30 -4.74
N LEU A 163 20.05 1.66 -5.02
CA LEU A 163 19.88 0.21 -4.87
C LEU A 163 20.78 -0.56 -5.86
N SER A 164 20.84 -0.11 -7.11
CA SER A 164 21.70 -0.72 -8.14
C SER A 164 23.20 -0.57 -7.82
N ARG A 165 23.56 0.50 -7.09
CA ARG A 165 24.91 0.73 -6.54
C ARG A 165 25.18 0.00 -5.22
N ARG A 166 24.19 -0.71 -4.66
CA ARG A 166 24.23 -1.34 -3.33
C ARG A 166 24.58 -0.37 -2.19
N LEU A 167 24.27 0.92 -2.35
CA LEU A 167 24.49 1.97 -1.35
C LEU A 167 23.30 2.12 -0.38
N LEU A 168 22.15 1.57 -0.75
CA LEU A 168 20.97 1.46 0.09
C LEU A 168 20.56 -0.01 0.21
N ASN A 169 20.19 -0.42 1.41
CA ASN A 169 19.67 -1.78 1.67
C ASN A 169 18.18 -1.76 2.07
N ARG A 170 17.71 -0.64 2.63
CA ARG A 170 16.34 -0.46 3.11
C ARG A 170 15.91 0.99 2.88
N VAL A 171 14.64 1.16 2.49
CA VAL A 171 14.05 2.46 2.19
C VAL A 171 12.72 2.56 2.92
N LEU A 172 12.52 3.63 3.71
CA LEU A 172 11.24 3.98 4.31
C LEU A 172 10.73 5.26 3.63
N ILE A 173 9.52 5.19 3.08
CA ILE A 173 8.84 6.34 2.48
C ILE A 173 7.64 6.67 3.37
N VAL A 174 7.50 7.94 3.75
CA VAL A 174 6.40 8.42 4.60
C VAL A 174 5.58 9.45 3.83
N PRO A 175 4.64 9.02 2.97
CA PRO A 175 3.74 9.94 2.28
C PRO A 175 2.48 10.22 3.13
N PRO A 176 1.75 11.31 2.88
CA PRO A 176 0.39 11.49 3.39
C PRO A 176 -0.53 10.34 2.97
N ALA A 177 -1.55 10.01 3.77
CA ALA A 177 -2.41 8.85 3.56
C ALA A 177 -3.00 8.75 2.14
N GLY A 178 -3.49 9.86 1.57
CA GLY A 178 -4.06 9.89 0.22
C GLY A 178 -3.05 9.68 -0.92
N LEU A 179 -1.74 9.82 -0.65
CA LEU A 179 -0.69 9.65 -1.67
C LEU A 179 -0.02 8.28 -1.63
N VAL A 180 -0.30 7.45 -0.62
CA VAL A 180 0.30 6.10 -0.47
C VAL A 180 0.12 5.28 -1.74
N GLY A 181 -1.11 5.21 -2.26
CA GLY A 181 -1.42 4.44 -3.47
C GLY A 181 -0.73 4.98 -4.73
N ASN A 182 -0.58 6.31 -4.83
CA ASN A 182 0.13 6.92 -5.96
C ASN A 182 1.63 6.59 -5.93
N TRP A 183 2.27 6.68 -4.76
CA TRP A 183 3.67 6.29 -4.58
C TRP A 183 3.91 4.81 -4.90
N GLN A 184 3.05 3.92 -4.39
CA GLN A 184 3.16 2.49 -4.65
C GLN A 184 3.04 2.19 -6.16
N ARG A 185 2.06 2.80 -6.83
CA ARG A 185 1.82 2.62 -8.26
C ARG A 185 2.98 3.15 -9.09
N GLU A 186 3.45 4.38 -8.83
CA GLU A 186 4.56 4.98 -9.57
C GLU A 186 5.86 4.18 -9.37
N LEU A 187 6.21 3.81 -8.13
CA LEU A 187 7.43 3.02 -7.87
C LEU A 187 7.40 1.64 -8.53
N HIS A 188 6.23 1.00 -8.54
CA HIS A 188 6.06 -0.30 -9.18
C HIS A 188 6.12 -0.20 -10.71
N LEU A 189 5.27 0.64 -11.31
CA LEU A 189 5.13 0.74 -12.77
C LEU A 189 6.35 1.36 -13.45
N LEU A 190 6.91 2.41 -12.84
CA LEU A 190 7.95 3.22 -13.47
C LEU A 190 9.36 2.73 -13.13
N PHE A 191 9.57 2.17 -11.94
CA PHE A 191 10.92 1.79 -11.47
C PHE A 191 11.08 0.29 -11.21
N GLY A 192 10.02 -0.51 -11.36
CA GLY A 192 10.05 -1.95 -11.08
C GLY A 192 10.42 -2.25 -9.63
N LEU A 193 10.14 -1.32 -8.70
CA LEU A 193 10.44 -1.45 -7.29
C LEU A 193 9.17 -1.97 -6.58
N PRO A 194 9.14 -3.25 -6.14
CA PRO A 194 8.02 -3.77 -5.39
C PRO A 194 8.01 -3.14 -4.00
N PHE A 195 7.26 -2.05 -3.85
CA PHE A 195 6.95 -1.51 -2.54
C PHE A 195 5.83 -2.39 -1.94
N ASN A 196 6.25 -3.50 -1.32
CA ASN A 196 5.39 -4.37 -0.51
C ASN A 196 5.09 -3.72 0.85
N GLY A 197 5.01 -2.38 0.89
CA GLY A 197 4.90 -1.63 2.13
C GLY A 197 3.64 -2.07 2.85
N GLU A 198 3.78 -2.95 3.83
CA GLU A 198 2.85 -3.01 4.93
C GLU A 198 2.87 -1.61 5.52
N PRO A 199 1.75 -0.87 5.50
CA PRO A 199 1.71 0.41 6.16
C PRO A 199 1.97 0.08 7.63
N VAL A 200 3.16 0.39 8.13
CA VAL A 200 3.60 -0.07 9.47
C VAL A 200 2.58 0.28 10.55
N PHE A 201 1.97 1.46 10.41
CA PHE A 201 0.89 1.91 11.28
C PHE A 201 -0.41 1.14 11.08
N GLU A 202 -0.75 0.72 9.86
CA GLU A 202 -1.91 -0.14 9.62
C GLU A 202 -1.68 -1.56 10.14
N SER A 203 -0.52 -2.16 9.88
CA SER A 203 -0.20 -3.48 10.42
C SER A 203 -0.14 -3.45 11.94
N PHE A 204 0.42 -2.41 12.55
CA PHE A 204 0.35 -2.19 13.99
C PHE A 204 -1.09 -2.01 14.48
N ARG A 205 -1.89 -1.18 13.81
CA ARG A 205 -3.31 -0.94 14.15
C ARG A 205 -4.11 -2.23 14.08
N GLU A 206 -3.94 -3.02 13.04
CA GLU A 206 -4.61 -4.32 12.88
C GLU A 206 -4.13 -5.32 13.91
N LEU A 207 -2.83 -5.38 14.21
CA LEU A 207 -2.30 -6.23 15.28
C LEU A 207 -2.93 -5.87 16.64
N VAL A 208 -3.01 -4.57 16.97
CA VAL A 208 -3.63 -4.07 18.19
C VAL A 208 -5.13 -4.37 18.20
N ARG A 209 -5.83 -4.14 17.09
CA ARG A 209 -7.27 -4.42 16.95
C ARG A 209 -7.56 -5.91 17.12
N GLN A 210 -6.76 -6.78 16.52
CA GLN A 210 -6.91 -8.24 16.63
C GLN A 210 -6.65 -8.73 18.05
N LYS A 211 -5.59 -8.23 18.71
CA LYS A 211 -5.22 -8.66 20.06
C LYS A 211 -6.10 -8.07 21.15
N LEU A 212 -6.41 -6.78 21.07
CA LEU A 212 -7.00 -6.00 22.17
C LEU A 212 -8.40 -5.45 21.85
N GLY A 213 -8.84 -5.45 20.59
CA GLY A 213 -10.09 -4.80 20.18
C GLY A 213 -11.34 -5.35 20.87
N LYS A 214 -11.39 -6.67 21.11
CA LYS A 214 -12.51 -7.29 21.85
C LYS A 214 -12.59 -6.82 23.30
N GLU A 215 -11.45 -6.60 23.94
CA GLU A 215 -11.40 -6.10 25.32
C GLU A 215 -11.69 -4.60 25.38
N ALA A 216 -11.11 -3.83 24.46
CA ALA A 216 -11.37 -2.40 24.31
C ALA A 216 -12.87 -2.08 24.13
N LEU A 217 -13.58 -2.95 23.39
CA LEU A 217 -15.03 -2.87 23.20
C LEU A 217 -15.84 -3.04 24.48
N ARG A 218 -15.32 -3.68 25.53
CA ARG A 218 -16.03 -3.84 26.80
C ARG A 218 -16.05 -2.55 27.59
N GLY A 219 -14.98 -1.80 27.43
CA GLY A 219 -14.79 -0.52 28.04
C GLY A 219 -13.96 -0.48 29.29
N ALA A 220 -13.68 0.74 29.74
CA ALA A 220 -12.83 0.98 30.90
C ALA A 220 -13.20 2.27 31.64
N VAL A 221 -12.82 2.29 32.92
CA VAL A 221 -12.93 3.46 33.79
C VAL A 221 -11.61 4.23 33.77
N PHE A 222 -11.72 5.54 33.61
CA PHE A 222 -10.60 6.46 33.64
C PHE A 222 -10.83 7.53 34.70
N VAL A 223 -9.79 7.97 35.39
CA VAL A 223 -9.89 9.03 36.40
C VAL A 223 -9.49 10.35 35.77
N ASP A 224 -10.44 11.28 35.72
CA ASP A 224 -10.20 12.67 35.32
C ASP A 224 -10.19 13.57 36.57
N PRO A 225 -9.02 14.08 37.00
CA PRO A 225 -8.92 14.92 38.19
C PRO A 225 -9.54 16.31 37.99
N THR A 226 -9.85 16.70 36.75
CA THR A 226 -10.45 17.99 36.43
C THR A 226 -11.98 17.94 36.38
N ALA A 227 -12.55 16.74 36.44
CA ALA A 227 -13.99 16.53 36.31
C ALA A 227 -14.69 16.59 37.67
N SER A 228 -15.72 17.43 37.77
CA SER A 228 -16.56 17.55 38.97
C SER A 228 -17.68 16.50 39.04
N LYS A 229 -18.03 15.88 37.91
CA LYS A 229 -19.08 14.87 37.78
C LYS A 229 -18.63 13.78 36.81
N PRO A 230 -19.12 12.53 36.95
CA PRO A 230 -18.87 11.47 35.99
C PRO A 230 -19.46 11.82 34.62
N TYR A 231 -18.81 11.32 33.56
CA TYR A 231 -19.28 11.48 32.18
C TYR A 231 -18.87 10.26 31.35
N LEU A 232 -19.55 10.02 30.23
CA LEU A 232 -19.09 9.04 29.24
C LEU A 232 -18.17 9.71 28.22
N PHE A 233 -17.13 9.01 27.81
CA PHE A 233 -16.26 9.42 26.72
C PHE A 233 -16.40 8.42 25.57
N HIS A 234 -16.83 8.91 24.42
CA HIS A 234 -17.01 8.11 23.22
C HIS A 234 -15.90 8.43 22.24
N VAL A 235 -15.33 7.41 21.61
CA VAL A 235 -14.34 7.57 20.54
C VAL A 235 -14.93 7.03 19.24
N ALA A 236 -14.89 7.85 18.20
CA ALA A 236 -15.36 7.47 16.87
C ALA A 236 -14.37 7.89 15.79
N ARG A 237 -14.30 7.09 14.73
CA ARG A 237 -13.64 7.46 13.48
C ARG A 237 -14.68 8.06 12.55
N LEU A 238 -14.50 9.32 12.22
CA LEU A 238 -15.32 10.02 11.24
C LEU A 238 -14.58 10.04 9.92
N THR A 239 -15.30 9.78 8.83
CA THR A 239 -14.77 9.84 7.48
C THR A 239 -15.59 10.84 6.66
N VAL A 240 -14.93 11.53 5.74
CA VAL A 240 -15.56 12.27 4.67
C VAL A 240 -15.14 11.59 3.39
N ILE A 241 -16.11 11.21 2.58
CA ILE A 241 -15.88 10.45 1.35
C ILE A 241 -16.28 11.28 0.13
N ARG A 242 -15.60 11.05 -0.97
CA ARG A 242 -16.11 11.33 -2.31
C ARG A 242 -16.84 10.08 -2.77
N LYS A 243 -18.15 10.18 -3.00
CA LYS A 243 -18.92 9.08 -3.57
C LYS A 243 -18.40 8.70 -4.96
N ALA A 244 -18.56 7.42 -5.30
CA ALA A 244 -18.33 6.94 -6.65
C ALA A 244 -19.33 7.57 -7.62
N ASP A 245 -18.85 7.95 -8.79
CA ASP A 245 -19.66 8.33 -9.95
C ASP A 245 -19.35 7.36 -11.09
N PRO A 246 -20.24 6.40 -11.40
CA PRO A 246 -20.03 5.41 -12.46
C PRO A 246 -19.93 6.01 -13.87
N GLU A 247 -20.45 7.21 -14.09
CA GLU A 247 -20.41 7.87 -15.40
C GLU A 247 -19.01 8.43 -15.72
N ILE A 248 -18.19 8.64 -14.69
CA ILE A 248 -16.86 9.23 -14.79
C ILE A 248 -15.81 8.19 -14.34
N PRO A 249 -15.05 7.58 -15.27
CA PRO A 249 -14.06 6.54 -14.94
C PRO A 249 -13.04 6.95 -13.86
N GLU A 250 -12.59 8.21 -13.87
CA GLU A 250 -11.66 8.77 -12.90
C GLU A 250 -12.26 8.90 -11.49
N LEU A 251 -13.59 8.96 -11.38
CA LEU A 251 -14.35 9.06 -10.13
C LEU A 251 -15.15 7.80 -9.83
N ALA A 252 -14.92 6.71 -10.57
CA ALA A 252 -15.70 5.47 -10.48
C ALA A 252 -15.61 4.73 -9.14
N HIS A 253 -14.68 5.13 -8.28
CA HIS A 253 -14.45 4.51 -6.99
C HIS A 253 -14.65 5.52 -5.87
N GLU A 254 -15.22 5.04 -4.76
CA GLU A 254 -15.30 5.82 -3.53
C GLU A 254 -13.89 6.11 -3.01
N GLU A 255 -13.68 7.34 -2.56
CA GLU A 255 -12.39 7.77 -2.02
C GLU A 255 -12.60 8.46 -0.67
N THR A 256 -11.84 8.06 0.34
CA THR A 256 -11.85 8.76 1.64
C THR A 256 -10.99 10.01 1.53
N LEU A 257 -11.63 11.18 1.54
CA LEU A 257 -10.97 12.49 1.44
C LEU A 257 -10.40 12.95 2.78
N GLU A 258 -11.09 12.62 3.87
CA GLU A 258 -10.69 13.00 5.22
C GLU A 258 -11.07 11.89 6.20
N CYS A 259 -10.18 11.60 7.14
CA CYS A 259 -10.41 10.65 8.21
C CYS A 259 -9.93 11.27 9.51
N ARG A 260 -10.79 11.33 10.52
CA ARG A 260 -10.48 11.96 11.80
C ARG A 260 -10.99 11.12 12.96
N LEU A 261 -10.13 10.96 13.96
CA LEU A 261 -10.53 10.40 15.24
C LEU A 261 -11.10 11.52 16.12
N VAL A 262 -12.29 11.32 16.68
CA VAL A 262 -13.00 12.33 17.48
C VAL A 262 -13.46 11.70 18.79
N GLY A 263 -13.21 12.43 19.89
CA GLY A 263 -13.75 12.14 21.20
C GLY A 263 -15.03 12.93 21.45
N VAL A 264 -15.97 12.37 22.19
CA VAL A 264 -17.20 13.06 22.63
C VAL A 264 -17.40 12.82 24.11
N LYS A 265 -17.54 13.90 24.88
CA LYS A 265 -17.95 13.85 26.28
C LYS A 265 -19.47 13.92 26.36
N GLN A 266 -20.07 13.01 27.10
CA GLN A 266 -21.50 12.98 27.39
C GLN A 266 -21.72 13.05 28.89
N SER A 267 -22.32 14.13 29.38
CA SER A 267 -22.67 14.29 30.79
C SER A 267 -23.92 13.48 31.16
N GLU A 268 -24.20 13.38 32.46
CA GLU A 268 -25.46 12.81 32.98
C GLU A 268 -26.71 13.59 32.49
N SER A 269 -26.57 14.90 32.22
CA SER A 269 -27.65 15.73 31.65
C SER A 269 -27.86 15.54 30.15
N MET A 270 -27.24 14.50 29.55
CA MET A 270 -27.26 14.20 28.11
C MET A 270 -26.67 15.30 27.22
N GLU A 271 -25.85 16.19 27.79
CA GLU A 271 -25.14 17.20 27.02
C GLU A 271 -23.93 16.57 26.32
N LEU A 272 -23.82 16.78 25.00
CA LEU A 272 -22.76 16.22 24.16
C LEU A 272 -21.82 17.33 23.67
N SER A 273 -20.53 17.17 23.94
CA SER A 273 -19.48 18.09 23.48
C SER A 273 -18.32 17.32 22.85
N THR A 274 -17.74 17.88 21.79
CA THR A 274 -16.57 17.30 21.15
C THR A 274 -15.32 17.55 21.99
N CYS A 275 -14.42 16.58 22.01
CA CYS A 275 -13.17 16.63 22.75
C CYS A 275 -12.05 15.95 21.94
N PRO A 276 -10.81 16.47 21.95
CA PRO A 276 -9.66 15.77 21.39
C PRO A 276 -9.48 14.39 22.04
N VAL A 277 -9.08 13.38 21.28
CA VAL A 277 -8.93 12.01 21.81
C VAL A 277 -7.73 11.89 22.73
N GLU A 278 -6.76 12.78 22.57
CA GLU A 278 -5.61 12.95 23.45
C GLU A 278 -6.05 13.19 24.90
N HIS A 279 -7.23 13.80 25.13
CA HIS A 279 -7.79 13.93 26.48
C HIS A 279 -7.87 12.58 27.19
N LEU A 280 -8.40 11.55 26.52
CA LEU A 280 -8.50 10.21 27.08
C LEU A 280 -7.12 9.59 27.33
N LEU A 281 -6.16 9.81 26.42
CA LEU A 281 -4.80 9.27 26.53
C LEU A 281 -3.99 9.86 27.69
N LEU A 282 -4.40 11.04 28.18
CA LEU A 282 -3.80 11.69 29.34
C LEU A 282 -4.40 11.22 30.68
N LEU A 283 -5.56 10.56 30.66
CA LEU A 283 -6.22 10.08 31.87
C LEU A 283 -5.55 8.81 32.41
N ARG A 284 -5.61 8.62 33.72
CA ARG A 284 -5.17 7.38 34.36
C ARG A 284 -6.29 6.35 34.37
N GLY A 285 -5.95 5.08 34.22
CA GLY A 285 -6.91 3.99 34.42
C GLY A 285 -7.39 3.94 35.87
N GLY A 286 -8.69 3.78 36.06
CA GLY A 286 -9.34 3.58 37.36
C GLY A 286 -9.81 2.14 37.53
N HIS A 287 -10.04 1.73 38.78
CA HIS A 287 -10.59 0.42 39.12
C HIS A 287 -11.97 0.56 39.76
N GLY A 288 -12.94 -0.19 39.24
CA GLY A 288 -14.32 -0.17 39.72
C GLY A 288 -15.14 1.01 39.21
N LEU A 289 -16.46 0.88 39.28
CA LEU A 289 -17.41 1.94 38.94
C LEU A 289 -17.88 2.62 40.23
N PRO A 290 -17.57 3.91 40.44
CA PRO A 290 -18.06 4.62 41.62
C PRO A 290 -19.59 4.70 41.59
N PRO A 291 -20.26 4.75 42.76
CA PRO A 291 -21.73 4.74 42.84
C PRO A 291 -22.40 5.81 41.96
N GLN A 292 -21.81 6.99 41.87
CA GLN A 292 -22.29 8.12 41.07
C GLN A 292 -22.29 7.83 39.55
N ALA A 293 -21.42 6.93 39.08
CA ALA A 293 -21.30 6.56 37.66
C ALA A 293 -22.10 5.31 37.27
N GLN A 294 -22.63 4.55 38.24
CA GLN A 294 -23.32 3.27 37.98
C GLN A 294 -24.56 3.45 37.10
N ARG A 295 -25.34 4.52 37.32
CA ARG A 295 -26.53 4.80 36.52
C ARG A 295 -26.18 5.02 35.04
N MET A 296 -25.15 5.82 34.76
CA MET A 296 -24.67 6.07 33.40
C MET A 296 -24.15 4.79 32.73
N ALA A 297 -23.50 3.91 33.50
CA ALA A 297 -23.03 2.62 32.99
C ALA A 297 -24.18 1.68 32.57
N VAL A 298 -25.33 1.73 33.24
CA VAL A 298 -26.51 0.92 32.87
C VAL A 298 -27.18 1.47 31.60
N GLU A 299 -27.29 2.78 31.48
CA GLU A 299 -27.96 3.46 30.35
C GLU A 299 -27.05 3.62 29.10
N THR A 300 -25.84 3.06 29.13
CA THR A 300 -24.80 3.30 28.12
C THR A 300 -25.24 2.94 26.69
N HIS A 301 -26.09 1.92 26.50
CA HIS A 301 -26.52 1.54 25.15
C HIS A 301 -27.40 2.62 24.47
N GLY A 302 -28.33 3.22 25.21
CA GLY A 302 -29.13 4.33 24.69
C GLY A 302 -28.28 5.58 24.43
N GLN A 303 -27.33 5.84 25.33
CA GLN A 303 -26.41 6.96 25.25
C GLN A 303 -25.45 6.84 24.05
N LEU A 304 -25.03 5.64 23.67
CA LEU A 304 -24.23 5.38 22.47
C LEU A 304 -24.96 5.74 21.17
N ASN A 305 -26.23 5.35 21.05
CA ASN A 305 -27.03 5.67 19.86
C ASN A 305 -27.19 7.19 19.71
N GLN A 306 -27.39 7.89 20.84
CA GLN A 306 -27.47 9.35 20.87
C GLN A 306 -26.15 10.02 20.47
N ALA A 307 -25.02 9.54 21.00
CA ALA A 307 -23.70 10.05 20.64
C ALA A 307 -23.38 9.80 19.14
N GLY A 308 -23.76 8.64 18.60
CA GLY A 308 -23.64 8.32 17.18
C GLY A 308 -24.46 9.26 16.29
N ALA A 309 -25.71 9.55 16.66
CA ALA A 309 -26.56 10.51 15.96
C ALA A 309 -25.94 11.92 15.96
N TYR A 310 -25.48 12.40 17.13
CA TYR A 310 -24.79 13.69 17.25
C TYR A 310 -23.54 13.78 16.38
N LEU A 311 -22.71 12.74 16.39
CA LEU A 311 -21.50 12.66 15.58
C LEU A 311 -21.80 12.71 14.09
N THR A 312 -22.85 12.00 13.65
CA THR A 312 -23.27 11.96 12.24
C THR A 312 -23.83 13.32 11.80
N GLU A 313 -24.83 13.82 12.51
CA GLU A 313 -25.64 14.96 12.08
C GLU A 313 -24.94 16.30 12.25
N ARG A 314 -24.08 16.43 13.27
CA ARG A 314 -23.43 17.70 13.61
C ARG A 314 -21.96 17.71 13.22
N VAL A 315 -21.19 16.74 13.69
CA VAL A 315 -19.72 16.77 13.54
C VAL A 315 -19.29 16.35 12.13
N CYS A 316 -19.70 15.16 11.68
CA CYS A 316 -19.32 14.62 10.38
C CYS A 316 -19.90 15.45 9.23
N ARG A 317 -21.15 15.91 9.35
CA ARG A 317 -21.74 16.87 8.40
C ARG A 317 -20.95 18.18 8.32
N SER A 318 -20.53 18.74 9.46
CA SER A 318 -19.70 19.95 9.47
C SER A 318 -18.34 19.73 8.81
N LEU A 319 -17.70 18.57 9.06
CA LEU A 319 -16.45 18.18 8.40
C LEU A 319 -16.61 18.07 6.89
N ALA A 320 -17.67 17.43 6.40
CA ALA A 320 -17.94 17.32 4.97
C ALA A 320 -18.15 18.69 4.31
N ILE A 321 -18.88 19.61 4.95
CA ILE A 321 -19.06 20.98 4.47
C ILE A 321 -17.72 21.72 4.41
N ALA A 322 -16.88 21.59 5.44
CA ALA A 322 -15.55 22.21 5.48
C ALA A 322 -14.61 21.62 4.41
N CYS A 323 -14.63 20.31 4.22
CA CYS A 323 -13.91 19.62 3.16
C CYS A 323 -14.32 20.14 1.77
N ARG A 324 -15.64 20.19 1.49
CA ARG A 324 -16.18 20.75 0.25
C ARG A 324 -15.73 22.19 0.03
N LYS A 325 -15.81 23.05 1.05
CA LYS A 325 -15.33 24.44 0.97
C LYS A 325 -13.85 24.55 0.62
N ARG A 326 -12.99 23.70 1.21
CA ARG A 326 -11.54 23.67 0.88
C ARG A 326 -11.30 23.27 -0.56
N ILE A 327 -11.98 22.21 -1.04
CA ILE A 327 -11.84 21.74 -2.42
C ILE A 327 -12.32 22.83 -3.40
N MET A 328 -13.48 23.44 -3.14
CA MET A 328 -13.99 24.55 -3.95
C MET A 328 -13.06 25.77 -3.95
N ALA A 329 -12.48 26.12 -2.81
CA ALA A 329 -11.53 27.23 -2.72
C ALA A 329 -10.25 26.97 -3.56
N SER A 330 -9.81 25.72 -3.64
CA SER A 330 -8.66 25.32 -4.48
C SER A 330 -8.99 25.17 -5.97
N LEU A 331 -10.27 25.16 -6.35
CA LEU A 331 -10.70 24.86 -7.72
C LEU A 331 -10.13 25.83 -8.76
N PRO A 332 -10.12 27.17 -8.58
CA PRO A 332 -9.58 28.08 -9.57
C PRO A 332 -8.09 27.84 -9.86
N GLU A 333 -7.29 27.57 -8.82
CA GLU A 333 -5.86 27.26 -8.97
C GLU A 333 -5.65 25.92 -9.69
N ARG A 334 -6.46 24.90 -9.37
CA ARG A 334 -6.44 23.61 -10.06
C ARG A 334 -6.82 23.74 -11.53
N GLU A 335 -7.81 24.58 -11.86
CA GLU A 335 -8.19 24.86 -13.24
C GLU A 335 -7.04 25.53 -14.00
N ILE A 336 -6.41 26.56 -13.43
CA ILE A 336 -5.23 27.21 -14.03
C ILE A 336 -4.11 26.20 -14.26
N PHE A 337 -3.88 25.30 -13.30
CA PHE A 337 -2.87 24.25 -13.42
C PHE A 337 -3.19 23.27 -14.58
N VAL A 338 -4.44 22.83 -14.69
CA VAL A 338 -4.90 21.97 -15.78
C VAL A 338 -4.73 22.69 -17.12
N HIS A 339 -5.17 23.94 -17.23
CA HIS A 339 -4.98 24.77 -18.43
C HIS A 339 -3.51 24.85 -18.82
N ARG A 340 -2.62 25.26 -17.92
CA ARG A 340 -1.17 25.36 -18.20
C ARG A 340 -0.56 24.05 -18.69
N ARG A 341 -0.99 22.91 -18.13
CA ARG A 341 -0.54 21.58 -18.57
C ARG A 341 -0.94 21.30 -20.03
N TYR A 342 -2.17 21.63 -20.40
CA TYR A 342 -2.67 21.43 -21.75
C TYR A 342 -2.10 22.47 -22.74
N ASP A 343 -1.87 23.72 -22.31
CA ASP A 343 -1.20 24.76 -23.10
C ASP A 343 0.21 24.31 -23.49
N PHE A 344 0.95 23.69 -22.57
CA PHE A 344 2.28 23.13 -22.86
C PHE A 344 2.20 22.03 -23.92
N GLN A 345 1.27 21.09 -23.78
CA GLN A 345 1.07 20.01 -24.77
C GLN A 345 0.62 20.56 -26.13
N GLU A 346 -0.20 21.60 -26.14
CA GLU A 346 -0.60 22.29 -27.36
C GLU A 346 0.59 22.96 -28.05
N ALA A 347 1.45 23.64 -27.29
CA ALA A 347 2.67 24.26 -27.81
C ALA A 347 3.62 23.23 -28.44
N GLU A 348 3.80 22.06 -27.80
CA GLU A 348 4.60 20.96 -28.36
C GLU A 348 4.00 20.43 -29.67
N LEU A 349 2.68 20.20 -29.71
CA LEU A 349 1.98 19.76 -30.92
C LEU A 349 2.03 20.82 -32.03
N ALA A 350 1.94 22.10 -31.69
CA ALA A 350 2.05 23.22 -32.63
C ALA A 350 3.47 23.29 -33.22
N HIS A 351 4.50 23.13 -32.38
CA HIS A 351 5.89 23.07 -32.84
C HIS A 351 6.13 21.85 -33.75
N ALA A 352 5.64 20.67 -33.37
CA ALA A 352 5.69 19.46 -34.19
C ALA A 352 4.97 19.64 -35.53
N ARG A 353 3.79 20.28 -35.53
CA ARG A 353 3.02 20.62 -36.73
C ARG A 353 3.80 21.56 -37.64
N ALA A 354 4.42 22.61 -37.10
CA ALA A 354 5.21 23.56 -37.88
C ALA A 354 6.41 22.86 -38.56
N LYS A 355 7.15 22.02 -37.81
CA LYS A 355 8.26 21.22 -38.33
C LYS A 355 7.82 20.26 -39.43
N THR A 356 6.71 19.56 -39.23
CA THR A 356 6.16 18.58 -40.18
C THR A 356 5.58 19.25 -41.42
N THR A 357 4.97 20.43 -41.28
CA THR A 357 4.48 21.24 -42.42
C THR A 357 5.64 21.65 -43.33
N ARG A 358 6.78 22.06 -42.77
CA ARG A 358 7.99 22.36 -43.56
C ARG A 358 8.49 21.12 -44.31
N LYS A 359 8.55 19.94 -43.67
CA LYS A 359 8.93 18.66 -44.30
C LYS A 359 7.96 18.20 -45.40
N ALA A 360 6.67 18.49 -45.26
CA ALA A 360 5.67 18.17 -46.28
C ALA A 360 5.84 19.03 -47.53
N ARG A 361 6.20 20.31 -47.37
CA ARG A 361 6.50 21.22 -48.49
C ARG A 361 7.75 20.82 -49.27
N THR A 362 8.71 20.15 -48.64
CA THR A 362 9.94 19.66 -49.29
C THR A 362 9.76 18.28 -49.96
N GLY A 363 8.53 17.77 -50.08
CA GLY A 363 8.21 16.57 -50.87
C GLY A 363 8.42 15.23 -50.16
N ASN A 364 8.53 15.21 -48.84
CA ASN A 364 8.75 13.97 -48.09
C ASN A 364 7.49 13.07 -48.06
N LYS A 365 7.59 11.86 -48.62
CA LYS A 365 6.52 10.85 -48.64
C LYS A 365 6.31 10.29 -47.23
N GLY A 366 5.36 10.87 -46.49
CA GLY A 366 4.99 10.47 -45.12
C GLY A 366 4.60 11.65 -44.23
N ALA A 367 5.13 12.85 -44.51
CA ALA A 367 4.87 14.06 -43.72
C ALA A 367 3.41 14.52 -43.77
N ALA A 368 2.68 14.22 -44.86
CA ALA A 368 1.24 14.52 -44.96
C ALA A 368 0.40 13.68 -43.98
N ALA A 369 0.71 12.39 -43.84
CA ALA A 369 0.04 11.48 -42.90
C ALA A 369 0.39 11.85 -41.44
N GLU A 370 1.66 12.16 -41.16
CA GLU A 370 2.10 12.65 -39.85
C GLU A 370 1.41 13.96 -39.45
N LEU A 371 1.24 14.89 -40.40
CA LEU A 371 0.52 16.15 -40.18
C LEU A 371 -0.97 15.94 -39.92
N ALA A 372 -1.61 14.98 -40.60
CA ALA A 372 -2.99 14.60 -40.31
C ALA A 372 -3.13 14.01 -38.89
N HIS A 373 -2.21 13.16 -38.48
CA HIS A 373 -2.17 12.58 -37.14
C HIS A 373 -1.95 13.64 -36.04
N ILE A 374 -1.07 14.63 -36.27
CA ILE A 374 -0.88 15.75 -35.34
C ILE A 374 -2.14 16.61 -35.21
N LYS A 375 -2.85 16.90 -36.32
CA LYS A 375 -4.14 17.60 -36.28
C LYS A 375 -5.21 16.82 -35.51
N MET A 376 -5.26 15.50 -35.66
CA MET A 376 -6.16 14.64 -34.89
C MET A 376 -5.83 14.69 -33.39
N LYS A 377 -4.53 14.61 -33.04
CA LYS A 377 -4.08 14.77 -31.65
C LYS A 377 -4.44 16.13 -31.06
N GLN A 378 -4.31 17.22 -31.83
CA GLN A 378 -4.73 18.56 -31.39
C GLN A 378 -6.25 18.61 -31.10
N ARG A 379 -7.10 18.06 -31.99
CA ARG A 379 -8.55 18.02 -31.76
C ARG A 379 -8.92 17.18 -30.52
N ASN A 380 -8.26 16.05 -30.32
CA ASN A 380 -8.49 15.22 -29.15
C ASN A 380 -7.99 15.86 -27.86
N LEU A 381 -6.98 16.75 -27.93
CA LEU A 381 -6.44 17.47 -26.78
C LEU A 381 -7.50 18.39 -26.17
N SER A 382 -8.22 19.15 -26.99
CA SER A 382 -9.29 20.05 -26.53
C SER A 382 -10.43 19.28 -25.85
N ASN A 383 -10.87 18.17 -26.44
CA ASN A 383 -11.89 17.32 -25.82
C ASN A 383 -11.43 16.76 -24.46
N ARG A 384 -10.16 16.36 -24.35
CA ARG A 384 -9.58 15.86 -23.09
C ARG A 384 -9.44 16.95 -22.03
N LEU A 385 -9.11 18.18 -22.42
CA LEU A 385 -9.10 19.34 -21.53
C LEU A 385 -10.50 19.56 -20.95
N GLU A 386 -11.53 19.64 -21.80
CA GLU A 386 -12.92 19.81 -21.37
C GLU A 386 -13.36 18.70 -20.42
N GLN A 387 -13.07 17.43 -20.75
CA GLN A 387 -13.34 16.29 -19.87
C GLN A 387 -12.63 16.44 -18.52
N THR A 388 -11.34 16.79 -18.51
CA THR A 388 -10.56 16.96 -17.28
C THR A 388 -11.13 18.09 -16.40
N LEU A 389 -11.52 19.20 -17.02
CA LEU A 389 -12.14 20.33 -16.32
C LEU A 389 -13.50 19.94 -15.74
N ASN A 390 -14.31 19.16 -16.47
CA ASN A 390 -15.59 18.70 -15.99
C ASN A 390 -15.44 17.79 -14.75
N ILE A 391 -14.47 16.87 -14.79
CA ILE A 391 -14.15 15.96 -13.67
C ILE A 391 -13.82 16.74 -12.39
N ILE A 392 -12.91 17.72 -12.47
CA ILE A 392 -12.52 18.50 -11.28
C ILE A 392 -13.63 19.42 -10.77
N ARG A 393 -14.58 19.82 -11.63
CA ARG A 393 -15.75 20.64 -11.27
C ARG A 393 -16.86 19.83 -10.60
N CYS A 394 -17.04 18.57 -10.99
CA CYS A 394 -18.03 17.67 -10.40
C CYS A 394 -17.58 17.11 -9.04
N GLU A 395 -16.28 16.91 -8.84
CA GLU A 395 -15.70 16.34 -7.61
C GLU A 395 -16.26 16.92 -6.27
N PRO A 396 -16.40 18.25 -6.09
CA PRO A 396 -16.90 18.83 -4.83
C PRO A 396 -18.35 18.45 -4.51
N GLU A 397 -19.17 18.17 -5.52
CA GLU A 397 -20.59 17.85 -5.37
C GLU A 397 -20.77 16.43 -4.80
N LEU A 398 -19.83 15.53 -5.13
CA LEU A 398 -19.80 14.14 -4.66
C LEU A 398 -19.31 13.99 -3.21
N VAL A 399 -18.84 15.07 -2.58
CA VAL A 399 -18.32 15.06 -1.21
C VAL A 399 -19.48 14.94 -0.21
N VAL A 400 -19.48 13.86 0.57
CA VAL A 400 -20.51 13.58 1.58
C VAL A 400 -19.90 13.07 2.89
N PRO A 401 -20.64 13.18 4.01
CA PRO A 401 -20.29 12.48 5.24
C PRO A 401 -20.26 10.97 5.00
N GLY A 402 -19.18 10.30 5.42
CA GLY A 402 -19.15 8.85 5.51
C GLY A 402 -19.89 8.36 6.75
N GLU A 403 -20.17 7.07 6.81
CA GLU A 403 -20.75 6.48 8.02
C GLU A 403 -19.69 6.51 9.14
N PRO A 404 -20.02 7.05 10.33
CA PRO A 404 -19.10 7.01 11.44
C PRO A 404 -18.86 5.56 11.84
N ASP A 405 -17.60 5.16 11.82
CA ASP A 405 -17.18 3.86 12.33
C ASP A 405 -16.91 4.01 13.83
N PRO A 406 -17.77 3.46 14.71
CA PRO A 406 -17.48 3.44 16.12
C PRO A 406 -16.23 2.57 16.32
N LEU A 407 -15.09 3.23 16.51
CA LEU A 407 -13.88 2.61 17.06
C LEU A 407 -14.08 2.35 18.56
N ALA A 408 -15.17 1.67 18.90
CA ALA A 408 -15.08 0.50 19.74
C ALA A 408 -14.27 0.65 21.05
N CYS A 409 -14.42 1.77 21.76
CA CYS A 409 -13.93 1.96 23.11
C CYS A 409 -15.06 2.57 23.93
N ARG A 410 -15.74 1.72 24.71
CA ARG A 410 -16.73 2.16 25.70
C ARG A 410 -15.94 2.78 26.86
N THR A 411 -15.90 4.08 27.09
CA THR A 411 -15.18 4.57 28.28
C THR A 411 -16.10 5.39 29.16
N THR A 412 -16.15 5.02 30.44
CA THR A 412 -16.85 5.75 31.48
C THR A 412 -15.77 6.36 32.37
N PRO A 413 -15.17 7.50 31.98
CA PRO A 413 -14.33 8.22 32.92
C PRO A 413 -15.14 8.55 34.17
N ALA A 414 -14.68 8.05 35.30
CA ALA A 414 -15.30 8.23 36.58
C ALA A 414 -14.35 9.04 37.46
N SER A 415 -14.86 10.13 38.01
CA SER A 415 -14.17 10.94 39.01
C SER A 415 -13.92 10.09 40.25
N ILE A 416 -12.66 10.01 40.67
CA ILE A 416 -12.28 9.54 41.99
C ILE A 416 -11.31 10.58 42.53
N PHE A 417 -11.71 11.22 43.63
CA PHE A 417 -10.86 12.14 44.40
C PHE A 417 -9.65 11.41 44.97
#